data_AF-A0A951JDZ6-F1
#
_entry.id   AF-A0A951JDZ6-F1
#
_cell.length_a   1.000
_cell.length_b   1.000
_cell.length_c   1.000
_cell.angle_alpha   90.00
_cell.angle_beta   90.00
_cell.angle_gamma   90.00
#
_symmetry.space_group_name_H-M   'P 1'
#
loop_
_entity.id
_entity.type
_entity.pdbx_description
1 polymer ?
#
loop_
_entity_poly.entity_id
_entity_poly.type
_entity_poly.pdbx_seq_one_letter_code
_entity_poly.pdbx_strand_id
1 'polypeptide(L)'
;MQILRRQIPQLVAALTLITLLGACSKGVDWSARERENAAHLQASLQATSEAARIANAITSESDFQAHKGRLLQTLRAAHLHAATVDDSVLDKLHPQLYGKFRLDYQRALARMINAYETGNLDAAQDAAGDIQAFINWYRERRHTFRWWEDAMQG
;
A
#
# COMPACT_ATOMS: atom_id res chain seq x y z
N MET A 1 -55.93 -47.02 -16.74
CA MET A 1 -54.70 -47.38 -16.00
C MET A 1 -53.59 -46.46 -16.46
N GLN A 2 -53.27 -45.49 -15.62
CA GLN A 2 -52.01 -44.73 -15.65
C GLN A 2 -50.87 -45.72 -15.32
N ILE A 3 -49.67 -45.59 -15.89
CA ILE A 3 -48.50 -45.00 -15.22
C ILE A 3 -47.29 -45.21 -16.17
N LEU A 4 -46.36 -44.24 -16.15
CA LEU A 4 -44.97 -44.22 -16.71
C LEU A 4 -44.71 -43.18 -17.82
N ARG A 5 -44.96 -41.91 -17.48
CA ARG A 5 -44.11 -40.80 -17.91
C ARG A 5 -43.39 -40.29 -16.66
N ARG A 6 -42.09 -40.55 -16.50
CA ARG A 6 -41.29 -39.84 -15.49
C ARG A 6 -39.79 -39.94 -15.78
N GLN A 7 -39.16 -38.78 -15.68
CA GLN A 7 -37.76 -38.55 -15.31
C GLN A 7 -36.68 -38.72 -16.40
N ILE A 8 -36.70 -37.87 -17.42
CA ILE A 8 -35.45 -37.39 -18.05
C ILE A 8 -35.57 -35.87 -18.32
N PRO A 9 -35.44 -35.01 -17.30
CA PRO A 9 -34.80 -33.72 -17.60
C PRO A 9 -33.82 -33.22 -16.53
N GLN A 10 -33.46 -34.00 -15.50
CA GLN A 10 -32.64 -33.50 -14.39
C GLN A 10 -31.11 -33.62 -14.57
N LEU A 11 -30.62 -34.41 -15.53
CA LEU A 11 -29.17 -34.59 -15.72
C LEU A 11 -28.51 -33.50 -16.57
N VAL A 12 -29.26 -32.73 -17.35
CA VAL A 12 -28.69 -31.67 -18.21
C VAL A 12 -28.47 -30.36 -17.43
N ALA A 13 -29.28 -30.09 -16.40
CA ALA A 13 -29.15 -28.86 -15.61
C ALA A 13 -27.92 -28.81 -14.70
N ALA A 14 -27.40 -29.98 -14.28
CA ALA A 14 -26.24 -30.05 -13.40
C ALA A 14 -24.90 -29.79 -14.12
N LEU A 15 -24.82 -30.00 -15.43
CA LEU A 15 -23.56 -29.85 -16.18
C LEU A 15 -23.23 -28.41 -16.56
N THR A 16 -24.23 -27.51 -16.63
CA THR A 16 -24.01 -26.08 -16.90
C THR A 16 -23.53 -25.28 -15.69
N LEU A 17 -23.79 -25.74 -14.46
CA LEU A 17 -23.44 -24.98 -13.25
C LEU A 17 -21.95 -25.06 -12.88
N ILE A 18 -21.21 -26.05 -13.38
CA ILE A 18 -19.80 -26.27 -13.05
C ILE A 18 -18.86 -25.36 -13.88
N THR A 19 -19.31 -24.85 -15.04
CA THR A 19 -18.46 -24.01 -15.91
C THR A 19 -18.32 -22.56 -15.43
N LEU A 20 -19.14 -22.10 -14.49
CA LEU A 20 -19.06 -20.73 -13.94
C LEU A 20 -18.14 -20.59 -12.71
N LEU A 21 -17.62 -21.70 -12.16
CA LEU A 21 -16.68 -21.67 -11.04
C LEU A 21 -15.21 -21.55 -11.48
N GLY A 22 -14.96 -21.57 -12.80
CA GLY A 22 -13.62 -21.46 -13.39
C GLY A 22 -13.25 -20.05 -13.85
N ALA A 23 -13.89 -18.99 -13.32
CA ALA A 23 -13.35 -17.64 -13.45
C ALA A 23 -12.12 -17.53 -12.53
N CYS A 24 -11.03 -18.15 -12.98
CA CYS A 24 -9.70 -18.07 -12.42
C CYS A 24 -9.41 -16.62 -12.03
N SER A 25 -9.15 -16.37 -10.74
CA SER A 25 -8.38 -15.21 -10.35
C SER A 25 -7.00 -15.39 -10.99
N LYS A 26 -6.81 -14.90 -12.22
CA LYS A 26 -5.49 -14.81 -12.84
C LYS A 26 -4.67 -13.93 -11.90
N GLY A 27 -3.81 -14.57 -11.11
CA GLY A 27 -2.78 -13.89 -10.34
C GLY A 27 -2.05 -12.94 -11.26
N VAL A 28 -1.75 -11.75 -10.78
CA VAL A 28 -0.95 -10.80 -11.55
C VAL A 28 0.45 -11.40 -11.71
N ASP A 29 0.92 -11.54 -12.95
CA ASP A 29 2.26 -12.05 -13.21
C ASP A 29 3.29 -10.95 -12.87
N TRP A 30 4.13 -11.20 -11.87
CA TRP A 30 5.14 -10.27 -11.37
C TRP A 30 6.54 -10.74 -11.75
N SER A 31 7.28 -9.92 -12.50
CA SER A 31 8.70 -10.14 -12.76
C SER A 31 9.54 -9.94 -11.49
N ALA A 32 10.74 -10.52 -11.44
CA ALA A 32 11.66 -10.36 -10.31
C ALA A 32 11.97 -8.88 -10.01
N ARG A 33 12.20 -8.08 -11.05
CA ARG A 33 12.46 -6.63 -10.95
C ARG A 33 11.26 -5.88 -10.35
N GLU A 34 10.04 -6.20 -10.78
CA GLU A 34 8.85 -5.53 -10.24
C GLU A 34 8.62 -5.88 -8.76
N ARG A 35 8.94 -7.11 -8.33
CA ARG A 35 8.88 -7.50 -6.91
C ARG A 35 9.91 -6.74 -6.08
N GLU A 36 11.13 -6.64 -6.58
CA GLU A 36 12.21 -5.90 -5.92
C GLU A 36 11.87 -4.40 -5.81
N ASN A 37 11.28 -3.83 -6.87
CA ASN A 37 10.80 -2.46 -6.86
C ASN A 37 9.62 -2.25 -5.90
N ALA A 38 8.65 -3.19 -5.86
CA ALA A 38 7.52 -3.14 -4.93
C ALA A 38 7.97 -3.21 -3.46
N ALA A 39 9.11 -3.87 -3.16
CA ALA A 39 9.66 -3.90 -1.80
C ALA A 39 10.03 -2.50 -1.28
N HIS A 40 10.34 -1.54 -2.15
CA HIS A 40 10.60 -0.15 -1.74
C HIS A 40 9.35 0.55 -1.20
N LEU A 41 8.14 0.17 -1.63
CA LEU A 41 6.91 0.68 -1.03
C LEU A 41 6.83 0.32 0.46
N GLN A 42 7.11 -0.95 0.78
CA GLN A 42 7.12 -1.43 2.17
C GLN A 42 8.26 -0.80 2.97
N ALA A 43 9.47 -0.68 2.39
CA ALA A 43 10.60 -0.03 3.04
C ALA A 43 10.30 1.45 3.37
N SER A 44 9.62 2.17 2.47
CA SER A 44 9.19 3.55 2.69
C SER A 44 8.20 3.67 3.86
N LEU A 45 7.20 2.78 3.90
CA LEU A 45 6.22 2.71 4.99
C LEU A 45 6.86 2.36 6.34
N GLN A 46 7.80 1.42 6.36
CA GLN A 46 8.55 1.04 7.56
C GLN A 46 9.41 2.20 8.09
N ALA A 47 10.16 2.86 7.22
CA ALA A 47 10.92 4.05 7.59
C ALA A 47 10.01 5.16 8.11
N THR A 48 8.84 5.37 7.49
CA THR A 48 7.85 6.35 7.99
C THR A 48 7.34 5.99 9.40
N SER A 49 7.08 4.70 9.66
CA SER A 49 6.68 4.25 10.98
C SER A 49 7.77 4.48 12.03
N GLU A 50 9.04 4.28 11.67
CA GLU A 50 10.17 4.58 12.55
C GLU A 50 10.32 6.08 12.79
N ALA A 51 10.11 6.92 11.77
CA ALA A 51 10.11 8.37 11.91
C ALA A 51 9.01 8.83 12.88
N ALA A 52 7.80 8.28 12.75
CA ALA A 52 6.71 8.56 13.67
C ALA A 52 7.04 8.13 15.11
N ARG A 53 7.68 6.97 15.29
CA ARG A 53 8.14 6.50 16.61
C ARG A 53 9.15 7.46 17.23
N ILE A 54 10.10 7.97 16.44
CA ILE A 54 11.08 8.97 16.90
C ILE A 54 10.36 10.26 17.28
N ALA A 55 9.48 10.77 16.41
CA ALA A 55 8.73 12.01 16.65
C ALA A 55 7.88 11.93 17.94
N ASN A 56 7.20 10.81 18.16
CA ASN A 56 6.38 10.59 19.36
C ASN A 56 7.20 10.45 20.65
N ALA A 57 8.52 10.18 20.56
CA ALA A 57 9.41 10.12 21.72
C ALA A 57 9.94 11.51 22.13
N ILE A 58 9.70 12.55 21.34
CA ILE A 58 10.15 13.91 21.60
C ILE A 58 9.14 14.60 22.52
N THR A 59 9.56 14.95 23.74
CA THR A 59 8.67 15.56 24.75
C THR A 59 9.04 17.00 25.09
N SER A 60 10.22 17.45 24.67
CA SER A 60 10.77 18.77 24.96
C SER A 60 11.62 19.29 23.80
N GLU A 61 11.92 20.58 23.82
CA GLU A 61 12.82 21.20 22.82
C GLU A 61 14.24 20.59 22.87
N SER A 62 14.75 20.27 24.07
CA SER A 62 16.04 19.58 24.20
C SER A 62 16.02 18.18 23.56
N ASP A 63 14.91 17.44 23.70
CA ASP A 63 14.77 16.15 23.05
C ASP A 63 14.70 16.31 21.53
N PHE A 64 14.01 17.35 21.05
CA PHE A 64 13.91 17.64 19.63
C PHE A 64 15.29 17.84 19.02
N GLN A 65 16.14 18.68 19.62
CA GLN A 65 17.50 18.91 19.13
C GLN A 65 18.35 17.62 19.15
N ALA A 66 18.19 16.79 20.17
CA ALA A 66 18.90 15.50 20.27
C ALA A 66 18.45 14.49 19.20
N HIS A 67 17.17 14.48 18.81
CA HIS A 67 16.60 13.50 17.88
C HIS A 67 16.46 13.99 16.44
N LYS A 68 16.54 15.32 16.19
CA LYS A 68 16.30 15.94 14.88
C LYS A 68 17.09 15.30 13.75
N GLY A 69 18.37 15.03 13.96
CA GLY A 69 19.24 14.41 12.95
C GLY A 69 18.76 13.02 12.53
N ARG A 70 18.43 12.16 13.51
CA ARG A 70 17.92 10.81 13.27
C ARG A 70 16.54 10.86 12.61
N LEU A 71 15.65 11.73 13.08
CA LEU A 71 14.32 11.92 12.51
C LEU A 71 14.40 12.30 11.02
N LEU A 72 15.21 13.31 10.68
CA LEU A 72 15.42 13.74 9.30
C LEU A 72 16.04 12.64 8.44
N GLN A 73 17.02 11.90 8.96
CA GLN A 73 17.61 10.77 8.26
C GLN A 73 16.56 9.71 7.92
N THR A 74 15.71 9.34 8.88
CA THR A 74 14.67 8.34 8.67
C THR A 74 13.60 8.82 7.67
N LEU A 75 13.16 10.09 7.76
CA LEU A 75 12.22 10.66 6.79
C LEU A 75 12.80 10.71 5.37
N ARG A 76 14.08 11.05 5.23
CA ARG A 76 14.78 11.04 3.92
C ARG A 76 14.88 9.62 3.36
N ALA A 77 15.15 8.62 4.20
CA ALA A 77 15.13 7.22 3.76
C ALA A 77 13.73 6.80 3.29
N ALA A 78 12.68 7.18 4.01
CA ALA A 78 11.31 6.95 3.58
C ALA A 78 11.01 7.58 2.22
N HIS A 79 11.38 8.86 2.04
CA HIS A 79 11.20 9.58 0.78
C HIS A 79 12.00 8.99 -0.37
N LEU A 80 13.26 8.57 -0.13
CA LEU A 80 14.09 7.92 -1.12
C LEU A 80 13.45 6.62 -1.60
N HIS A 81 13.05 5.74 -0.67
CA HIS A 81 12.35 4.51 -1.05
C HIS A 81 11.04 4.78 -1.79
N ALA A 82 10.28 5.79 -1.39
CA ALA A 82 9.08 6.18 -2.14
C ALA A 82 9.42 6.59 -3.57
N ALA A 83 10.46 7.41 -3.76
CA ALA A 83 10.90 7.86 -5.07
C ALA A 83 11.39 6.71 -5.97
N THR A 84 11.94 5.63 -5.38
CA THR A 84 12.43 4.45 -6.12
C THR A 84 11.33 3.55 -6.65
N VAL A 85 10.13 3.53 -6.06
CA VAL A 85 9.03 2.71 -6.59
C VAL A 85 8.73 3.17 -8.02
N ASP A 86 8.51 2.28 -8.97
CA ASP A 86 8.19 2.63 -10.36
C ASP A 86 6.67 2.85 -10.51
N ASP A 87 6.27 3.80 -11.35
CA ASP A 87 4.85 4.11 -11.55
C ASP A 87 4.06 2.91 -12.09
N SER A 88 4.68 2.10 -12.97
CA SER A 88 4.06 0.87 -13.48
C SER A 88 3.80 -0.17 -12.39
N VAL A 89 4.62 -0.19 -11.32
CA VAL A 89 4.40 -1.07 -10.16
C VAL A 89 3.22 -0.56 -9.34
N LEU A 90 3.09 0.76 -9.14
CA LEU A 90 1.96 1.36 -8.43
C LEU A 90 0.63 1.06 -9.16
N ASP A 91 0.60 1.25 -10.47
CA ASP A 91 -0.58 0.99 -11.31
C ASP A 91 -1.00 -0.48 -11.28
N LYS A 92 -0.01 -1.38 -11.27
CA LYS A 92 -0.22 -2.83 -11.21
C LYS A 92 -0.72 -3.30 -9.84
N LEU A 93 -0.25 -2.67 -8.76
CA LEU A 93 -0.71 -2.96 -7.39
C LEU A 93 -2.17 -2.54 -7.19
N HIS A 94 -2.52 -1.30 -7.52
CA HIS A 94 -3.88 -0.79 -7.39
C HIS A 94 -4.10 0.51 -8.20
N PRO A 95 -5.22 0.66 -8.95
CA PRO A 95 -5.43 1.80 -9.87
C PRO A 95 -5.37 3.19 -9.25
N GLN A 96 -5.73 3.32 -7.96
CA GLN A 96 -5.67 4.61 -7.25
C GLN A 96 -4.35 4.83 -6.50
N LEU A 97 -3.47 3.82 -6.46
CA LEU A 97 -2.26 3.88 -5.65
C LEU A 97 -1.29 4.92 -6.18
N TYR A 98 -1.16 5.09 -7.49
CA TYR A 98 -0.32 6.15 -8.07
C TYR A 98 -0.66 7.53 -7.47
N GLY A 99 -1.92 7.95 -7.56
CA GLY A 99 -2.35 9.26 -7.05
C GLY A 99 -2.13 9.37 -5.54
N LYS A 100 -2.55 8.36 -4.78
CA LYS A 100 -2.43 8.32 -3.32
C LYS A 100 -0.96 8.30 -2.85
N PHE A 101 -0.09 7.63 -3.58
CA PHE A 101 1.30 7.47 -3.21
C PHE A 101 2.17 8.65 -3.66
N ARG A 102 2.07 9.05 -4.94
CA ARG A 102 2.89 10.13 -5.50
C ARG A 102 2.43 11.51 -5.06
N LEU A 103 1.14 11.78 -5.22
CA LEU A 103 0.62 13.14 -5.09
C LEU A 103 0.29 13.50 -3.65
N ASP A 104 -0.10 12.51 -2.85
CA ASP A 104 -0.41 12.73 -1.43
C ASP A 104 0.82 12.38 -0.58
N TYR A 105 1.16 11.09 -0.46
CA TYR A 105 2.16 10.60 0.49
C TYR A 105 3.60 11.08 0.24
N GLN A 106 4.15 10.88 -0.95
CA GLN A 106 5.54 11.24 -1.26
C GLN A 106 5.75 12.76 -1.16
N ARG A 107 4.78 13.56 -1.60
CA ARG A 107 4.82 15.02 -1.43
C ARG A 107 4.71 15.43 0.04
N ALA A 108 3.89 14.75 0.83
CA ALA A 108 3.80 15.00 2.27
C ALA A 108 5.13 14.67 2.98
N LEU A 109 5.81 13.58 2.62
CA LEU A 109 7.16 13.29 3.13
C LEU A 109 8.15 14.43 2.83
N ALA A 110 8.17 14.94 1.60
CA ALA A 110 9.03 16.07 1.22
C ALA A 110 8.70 17.35 2.01
N ARG A 111 7.41 17.65 2.21
CA ARG A 111 6.96 18.77 3.05
C ARG A 111 7.41 18.60 4.50
N MET A 112 7.27 17.39 5.07
CA MET A 112 7.66 17.10 6.44
C MET A 112 9.16 17.25 6.66
N ILE A 113 9.99 16.80 5.71
CA ILE A 113 11.44 16.99 5.73
C ILE A 113 11.77 18.50 5.76
N ASN A 114 11.22 19.26 4.82
CA ASN A 114 11.45 20.71 4.75
C ASN A 114 10.97 21.45 6.01
N ALA A 115 9.83 21.03 6.57
CA ALA A 115 9.28 21.59 7.80
C ALA A 115 10.24 21.42 8.99
N TYR A 116 10.78 20.21 9.19
CA TYR A 116 11.78 19.98 10.24
C TYR A 116 13.12 20.68 9.98
N GLU A 117 13.55 20.79 8.71
CA GLU A 117 14.77 21.53 8.35
C GLU A 117 14.64 23.02 8.71
N THR A 118 13.49 23.62 8.39
CA THR A 118 13.19 25.05 8.61
C THR A 118 12.66 25.37 10.01
N GLY A 119 12.33 24.36 10.82
CA GLY A 119 11.76 24.55 12.16
C GLY A 119 10.28 24.96 12.15
N ASN A 120 9.56 24.76 11.04
CA ASN A 120 8.14 25.05 10.94
C ASN A 120 7.32 23.85 11.43
N LEU A 121 7.01 23.82 12.73
CA LEU A 121 6.30 22.69 13.35
C LEU A 121 4.84 22.55 12.89
N ASP A 122 4.17 23.66 12.57
CA ASP A 122 2.80 23.64 12.04
C ASP A 122 2.75 22.93 10.69
N ALA A 123 3.68 23.26 9.78
CA ALA A 123 3.81 22.57 8.49
C ALA A 123 4.21 21.10 8.65
N ALA A 124 4.96 20.74 9.69
CA ALA A 124 5.29 19.36 9.99
C ALA A 124 4.05 18.58 10.46
N GLN A 125 3.20 19.21 11.27
CA GLN A 125 1.94 18.63 11.72
C GLN A 125 0.94 18.44 10.57
N ASP A 126 0.80 19.42 9.69
CA ASP A 126 -0.04 19.30 8.48
C ASP A 126 0.43 18.14 7.59
N ALA A 127 1.74 18.06 7.32
CA ALA A 127 2.32 16.98 6.53
C ALA A 127 2.16 15.60 7.20
N ALA A 128 2.23 15.53 8.54
CA ALA A 128 1.96 14.31 9.29
C ALA A 128 0.50 13.85 9.12
N GLY A 129 -0.45 14.80 9.10
CA GLY A 129 -1.87 14.54 8.83
C GLY A 129 -2.08 13.89 7.45
N ASP A 130 -1.42 14.42 6.42
CA ASP A 130 -1.49 13.88 5.05
C ASP A 130 -0.87 12.47 4.95
N ILE A 131 0.28 12.25 5.60
CA ILE A 131 0.90 10.93 5.70
C ILE A 131 -0.05 9.94 6.38
N GLN A 132 -0.68 10.34 7.49
CA GLN A 132 -1.62 9.49 8.22
C GLN A 132 -2.87 9.18 7.37
N ALA A 133 -3.37 10.15 6.61
CA ALA A 133 -4.49 9.94 5.70
C ALA A 133 -4.16 8.89 4.64
N PHE A 134 -2.96 8.92 4.06
CA PHE A 134 -2.49 7.87 3.16
C PHE A 134 -2.37 6.51 3.85
N ILE A 135 -1.73 6.45 5.03
CA ILE A 135 -1.55 5.18 5.78
C ILE A 135 -2.91 4.54 6.10
N ASN A 136 -3.90 5.35 6.50
CA ASN A 136 -5.26 4.87 6.77
C ASN A 136 -5.90 4.30 5.51
N TRP A 137 -5.88 5.06 4.41
CA TRP A 137 -6.39 4.60 3.12
C TRP A 137 -5.71 3.29 2.66
N TYR A 138 -4.39 3.22 2.78
CA TYR A 138 -3.60 2.04 2.41
C TYR A 138 -4.01 0.81 3.24
N ARG A 139 -4.17 0.98 4.56
CA ARG A 139 -4.61 -0.11 5.47
C ARG A 139 -6.03 -0.56 5.17
N GLU A 140 -6.96 0.36 4.93
CA GLU A 140 -8.35 0.05 4.59
C GLU A 140 -8.45 -0.71 3.27
N ARG A 141 -7.65 -0.32 2.27
CA ARG A 141 -7.67 -0.90 0.93
C ARG A 141 -6.68 -2.03 0.71
N ARG A 142 -5.86 -2.42 1.69
CA ARG A 142 -4.82 -3.47 1.53
C ARG A 142 -5.31 -4.78 0.90
N HIS A 143 -6.58 -5.13 1.12
CA HIS A 143 -7.21 -6.35 0.62
C HIS A 143 -7.58 -6.28 -0.86
N THR A 144 -7.57 -5.08 -1.45
CA THR A 144 -7.84 -4.85 -2.88
C THR A 144 -6.56 -4.82 -3.72
N PHE A 145 -5.40 -4.87 -3.05
CA PHE A 145 -4.10 -4.79 -3.70
C PHE A 145 -3.75 -6.13 -4.29
N ARG A 146 -3.15 -6.11 -5.47
CA ARG A 146 -2.76 -7.31 -6.19
C ARG A 146 -1.35 -7.73 -5.80
N TRP A 147 -1.17 -8.16 -4.54
CA TRP A 147 0.12 -8.53 -3.98
C TRP A 147 0.76 -9.72 -4.72
N TRP A 148 2.08 -9.72 -4.80
CA TRP A 148 2.82 -10.87 -5.34
C TRP A 148 2.85 -12.05 -4.36
N GLU A 149 2.68 -11.82 -3.06
CA GLU A 149 2.64 -12.87 -2.04
C GLU A 149 1.38 -13.74 -2.18
N ASP A 150 0.23 -13.12 -2.46
CA ASP A 150 -1.03 -13.81 -2.74
C ASP A 150 -0.95 -14.62 -4.05
N ALA A 151 -0.12 -14.18 -5.01
CA ALA A 151 0.09 -14.87 -6.28
C ALA A 151 1.00 -16.12 -6.17
N MET A 152 1.69 -16.33 -5.04
CA MET A 152 2.54 -17.52 -4.80
C MET A 152 1.89 -18.57 -3.89
N GLN A 153 0.71 -18.29 -3.32
CA GLN A 153 -0.03 -19.24 -2.48
C GLN A 153 -1.10 -20.04 -3.27
N GLY A 154 -1.16 -19.87 -4.60
CA GLY A 154 -2.10 -20.54 -5.50
C GLY A 154 -1.45 -21.52 -6.45
#